data_AF-A0A7C6CMH6-F1
#
_entry.id   AF-A0A7C6CMH6-F1
#
_cell.length_a   1.000
_cell.length_b   1.000
_cell.length_c   1.000
_cell.angle_alpha   90.00
_cell.angle_beta   90.00
_cell.angle_gamma   90.00
#
_symmetry.space_group_name_H-M   'P 1'
#
loop_
_entity.id
_entity.type
_entity.pdbx_description
1 polymer ?
#
loop_
_entity_poly.entity_id
_entity_poly.type
_entity_poly.pdbx_seq_one_letter_code
_entity_poly.pdbx_strand_id
1 'polypeptide(L)'
;MWKSYYSAAYALYSGCVIIRLTINNKVCFLYPFAYTDGGDVKEALAAIEKYTSKNSIPYSFYAVPRDELPRLALRYTNMSFSVNRNESEYIYAAGDMKSFAGRKYSGRRNQVRRFKKRYPDAVLREYDQPADHRRLQRFWERFEDGFKADAPLALVELEKSKEVFANPHIYGGHFACVEEDGEIVALCYGEIVGDMLIIHIEKALVSYEGAYQFMFSGFVNKYGAGCRYVNREDDVGSPGLRKSKLQYHPIKIEEYISVDVNTELTRLSEPPKIETERLVLDLISERDEEAYNRLCLDEQHNRYWGYDYREQVTGTPPRDYFWRDAIADYENKVSLTLAIRRGGEFIGEVVINEFDYRGSANLGVRILPEYTGRGYGREALSAAAEYALYKIGLDSVTAYCYKGNTASYRLLSSCMKLEGEDEKFYYFQRKA
;
A
#
# COMPACT_ATOMS: atom_id res chain seq x y z
N MET A 1 3.64 13.95 7.93
CA MET A 1 4.98 14.22 7.34
C MET A 1 5.07 13.65 5.92
N TRP A 2 4.82 12.35 5.73
CA TRP A 2 5.08 11.65 4.45
C TRP A 2 3.93 11.65 3.42
N LYS A 3 2.87 12.44 3.64
CA LYS A 3 1.65 12.43 2.81
C LYS A 3 1.93 12.58 1.31
N SER A 4 2.67 13.62 0.92
CA SER A 4 2.94 13.90 -0.49
C SER A 4 3.89 12.88 -1.12
N TYR A 5 4.84 12.36 -0.35
CA TYR A 5 5.83 11.39 -0.84
C TYR A 5 5.16 10.06 -1.21
N TYR A 6 4.28 9.55 -0.35
CA TYR A 6 3.54 8.31 -0.61
C TYR A 6 2.20 8.52 -1.31
N SER A 7 1.88 9.73 -1.77
CA SER A 7 0.54 10.05 -2.30
C SER A 7 -0.61 9.55 -1.40
N ALA A 8 -0.43 9.71 -0.09
CA ALA A 8 -1.27 9.07 0.91
C ALA A 8 -2.69 9.66 0.92
N ALA A 9 -3.68 8.77 0.96
CA ALA A 9 -5.10 9.09 1.14
C ALA A 9 -5.69 8.19 2.21
N TYR A 10 -6.79 8.61 2.85
CA TYR A 10 -7.48 7.79 3.83
C TYR A 10 -9.00 7.85 3.65
N ALA A 11 -9.68 6.83 4.15
CA ALA A 11 -11.12 6.79 4.28
C ALA A 11 -11.49 6.25 5.67
N LEU A 12 -12.65 6.70 6.18
CA LEU A 12 -13.27 6.14 7.36
C LEU A 12 -14.39 5.21 6.91
N TYR A 13 -14.34 3.94 7.32
CA TYR A 13 -15.32 2.94 6.90
C TYR A 13 -15.55 1.94 8.03
N SER A 14 -16.81 1.71 8.39
CA SER A 14 -17.22 0.76 9.44
C SER A 14 -16.43 0.93 10.76
N GLY A 15 -16.17 2.17 11.18
CA GLY A 15 -15.43 2.46 12.42
C GLY A 15 -13.91 2.18 12.35
N CYS A 16 -13.38 1.93 11.16
CA CYS A 16 -11.95 1.74 10.86
C CYS A 16 -11.37 2.88 10.02
N VAL A 17 -10.06 3.04 10.11
CA VAL A 17 -9.28 3.88 9.20
C VAL A 17 -8.66 2.97 8.13
N ILE A 18 -8.88 3.30 6.87
CA ILE A 18 -8.21 2.69 5.72
C ILE A 18 -7.26 3.74 5.15
N ILE A 19 -5.97 3.41 5.06
CA ILE A 19 -4.95 4.29 4.49
C ILE A 19 -4.42 3.65 3.22
N ARG A 20 -4.52 4.39 2.10
CA ARG A 20 -3.96 4.03 0.80
C ARG A 20 -2.67 4.80 0.57
N LEU A 21 -1.63 4.11 0.11
CA LEU A 21 -0.30 4.65 -0.18
C LEU A 21 0.15 4.22 -1.58
N THR A 22 1.13 4.93 -2.12
CA THR A 22 1.89 4.53 -3.30
C THR A 22 3.34 4.32 -2.89
N ILE A 23 3.82 3.08 -2.98
CA ILE A 23 5.20 2.69 -2.67
C ILE A 23 5.80 2.04 -3.92
N ASN A 24 6.98 2.49 -4.36
CA ASN A 24 7.62 1.99 -5.59
C ASN A 24 6.68 2.00 -6.82
N ASN A 25 5.90 3.07 -6.98
CA ASN A 25 4.87 3.25 -8.01
C ASN A 25 3.72 2.21 -7.97
N LYS A 26 3.59 1.46 -6.88
CA LYS A 26 2.47 0.52 -6.66
C LYS A 26 1.57 1.02 -5.56
N VAL A 27 0.27 0.94 -5.80
CA VAL A 27 -0.74 1.20 -4.77
C VAL A 27 -0.72 0.06 -3.76
N CYS A 28 -0.74 0.40 -2.48
CA CYS A 28 -0.88 -0.54 -1.36
C CYS A 28 -1.69 0.13 -0.24
N PHE A 29 -2.03 -0.65 0.79
CA PHE A 29 -2.79 -0.19 1.93
C PHE A 29 -2.03 -0.44 3.23
N LEU A 30 -2.14 0.43 4.22
CA LEU A 30 -1.80 0.01 5.58
C LEU A 30 -2.83 -1.01 6.07
N TYR A 31 -2.43 -1.92 6.96
CA TYR A 31 -3.41 -2.80 7.60
C TYR A 31 -4.48 -1.97 8.32
N PRO A 32 -5.77 -2.15 8.02
CA PRO A 32 -6.82 -1.32 8.59
C PRO A 32 -6.93 -1.55 10.09
N PHE A 33 -7.14 -0.46 10.84
CA PHE A 33 -7.29 -0.50 12.28
C PHE A 33 -8.57 0.24 12.72
N ALA A 34 -9.18 -0.26 13.78
CA ALA A 34 -10.35 0.37 14.39
C ALA A 34 -9.92 1.64 15.15
N TYR A 35 -10.64 2.74 14.94
CA TYR A 35 -10.48 3.98 15.73
C TYR A 35 -11.66 4.20 16.69
N THR A 36 -12.60 3.25 16.72
CA THR A 36 -13.77 3.24 17.60
C THR A 36 -13.93 1.84 18.20
N ASP A 37 -14.56 1.74 19.37
CA ASP A 37 -14.78 0.46 20.07
C ASP A 37 -15.63 -0.55 19.26
N GLY A 38 -16.35 -0.09 18.24
CA GLY A 38 -17.17 -0.91 17.33
C GLY A 38 -16.60 -1.08 15.92
N GLY A 39 -15.34 -0.74 15.68
CA GLY A 39 -14.75 -0.82 14.35
C GLY A 39 -14.66 -2.27 13.82
N ASP A 40 -15.09 -2.48 12.58
CA ASP A 40 -15.06 -3.79 11.93
C ASP A 40 -13.98 -3.87 10.85
N VAL A 41 -12.83 -4.42 11.23
CA VAL A 41 -11.70 -4.67 10.34
C VAL A 41 -12.06 -5.62 9.20
N LYS A 42 -13.00 -6.55 9.38
CA LYS A 42 -13.41 -7.47 8.29
C LYS A 42 -14.16 -6.73 7.19
N GLU A 43 -15.04 -5.81 7.57
CA GLU A 43 -15.76 -4.96 6.62
C GLU A 43 -14.82 -3.97 5.93
N ALA A 44 -13.83 -3.43 6.65
CA ALA A 44 -12.77 -2.62 6.04
C ALA A 44 -11.97 -3.42 4.99
N LEU A 45 -11.57 -4.66 5.29
CA LEU A 45 -10.89 -5.54 4.33
C LEU A 45 -11.79 -5.82 3.11
N ALA A 46 -13.08 -6.13 3.31
CA ALA A 46 -14.03 -6.35 2.22
C ALA A 46 -14.22 -5.11 1.33
N ALA A 47 -14.21 -3.91 1.91
CA ALA A 47 -14.27 -2.67 1.15
C ALA A 47 -13.01 -2.44 0.30
N ILE A 48 -11.82 -2.77 0.84
CA ILE A 48 -10.57 -2.71 0.08
C ILE A 48 -10.58 -3.74 -1.05
N GLU A 49 -10.97 -5.00 -0.78
CA GLU A 49 -11.12 -6.04 -1.81
C GLU A 49 -11.99 -5.56 -2.97
N LYS A 50 -13.19 -5.03 -2.66
CA LYS A 50 -14.10 -4.53 -3.68
C LYS A 50 -13.49 -3.38 -4.46
N TYR A 51 -12.77 -2.47 -3.79
CA TYR A 51 -12.11 -1.36 -4.45
C TYR A 51 -10.97 -1.83 -5.37
N THR A 52 -10.09 -2.71 -4.90
CA THR A 52 -8.95 -3.19 -5.70
C THR A 52 -9.41 -4.04 -6.87
N SER A 53 -10.35 -4.94 -6.62
CA SER A 53 -10.96 -5.84 -7.61
C SER A 53 -11.66 -5.05 -8.72
N LYS A 54 -12.46 -4.03 -8.38
CA LYS A 54 -13.17 -3.20 -9.37
C LYS A 54 -12.25 -2.29 -10.20
N ASN A 55 -11.11 -1.88 -9.65
CA ASN A 55 -10.20 -0.92 -10.30
C ASN A 55 -8.94 -1.58 -10.87
N SER A 56 -8.89 -2.91 -10.98
CA SER A 56 -7.71 -3.66 -11.42
C SER A 56 -6.43 -3.27 -10.67
N ILE A 57 -6.53 -3.05 -9.35
CA ILE A 57 -5.38 -2.70 -8.51
C ILE A 57 -4.87 -3.97 -7.82
N PRO A 58 -3.55 -4.25 -7.84
CA PRO A 58 -2.97 -5.32 -7.04
C PRO A 58 -3.31 -5.16 -5.56
N TYR A 59 -3.79 -6.22 -4.93
CA TYR A 59 -4.21 -6.16 -3.53
C TYR A 59 -3.03 -6.43 -2.61
N SER A 60 -2.52 -5.39 -1.96
CA SER A 60 -1.37 -5.51 -1.08
C SER A 60 -1.49 -4.64 0.17
N PHE A 61 -0.89 -5.14 1.25
CA PHE A 61 -0.76 -4.46 2.52
C PHE A 61 0.68 -4.17 2.87
N TYR A 62 0.88 -3.04 3.54
CA TYR A 62 2.12 -2.65 4.20
C TYR A 62 1.85 -2.51 5.70
N ALA A 63 2.88 -2.75 6.51
CA ALA A 63 2.82 -2.69 7.98
C ALA A 63 1.72 -3.57 8.61
N VAL A 64 1.64 -4.85 8.19
CA VAL A 64 0.73 -5.83 8.80
C VAL A 64 1.27 -6.28 10.16
N PRO A 65 0.50 -6.16 11.26
CA PRO A 65 0.89 -6.74 12.54
C PRO A 65 1.09 -8.26 12.42
N ARG A 66 2.17 -8.78 13.02
CA ARG A 66 2.54 -10.20 12.92
C ARG A 66 1.44 -11.16 13.37
N ASP A 67 0.70 -10.75 14.38
CA ASP A 67 -0.45 -11.41 15.00
C ASP A 67 -1.70 -11.42 14.11
N GLU A 68 -1.79 -10.58 13.09
CA GLU A 68 -2.88 -10.58 12.11
C GLU A 68 -2.61 -11.52 10.92
N LEU A 69 -1.37 -11.99 10.72
CA LEU A 69 -1.04 -12.91 9.63
C LEU A 69 -1.89 -14.18 9.61
N PRO A 70 -2.16 -14.87 10.74
CA PRO A 70 -3.03 -16.05 10.72
C PRO A 70 -4.46 -15.71 10.27
N ARG A 71 -4.96 -14.52 10.63
CA ARG A 71 -6.30 -14.06 10.22
C ARG A 71 -6.37 -13.81 8.72
N LEU A 72 -5.33 -13.22 8.15
CA LEU A 72 -5.20 -13.04 6.70
C LEU A 72 -5.08 -14.39 5.98
N ALA A 73 -4.27 -15.31 6.49
CA ALA A 73 -4.09 -16.65 5.90
C ALA A 73 -5.37 -17.49 5.93
N LEU A 74 -6.25 -17.29 6.92
CA LEU A 74 -7.58 -17.90 6.96
C LEU A 74 -8.58 -17.21 6.04
N ARG A 75 -8.36 -15.93 5.72
CA ARG A 75 -9.25 -15.14 4.87
C ARG A 75 -8.96 -15.33 3.38
N TYR A 76 -7.70 -15.39 2.99
CA TYR A 76 -7.28 -15.39 1.58
C TYR A 76 -6.63 -16.71 1.18
N THR A 77 -6.99 -17.19 -0.02
CA THR A 77 -6.52 -18.48 -0.54
C THR A 77 -5.07 -18.44 -0.99
N ASN A 78 -4.59 -17.27 -1.42
CA ASN A 78 -3.26 -17.11 -2.00
C ASN A 78 -2.63 -15.80 -1.56
N MET A 79 -1.62 -15.88 -0.68
CA MET A 79 -0.88 -14.71 -0.22
C MET A 79 0.60 -15.02 -0.08
N SER A 80 1.42 -14.00 -0.32
CA SER A 80 2.84 -13.98 0.01
C SER A 80 3.12 -12.86 1.00
N PHE A 81 4.13 -13.02 1.83
CA PHE A 81 4.57 -11.95 2.71
C PHE A 81 6.08 -11.79 2.65
N SER A 82 6.55 -10.58 2.93
CA SER A 82 7.96 -10.26 3.02
C SER A 82 8.23 -9.33 4.19
N VAL A 83 9.48 -9.36 4.69
CA VAL A 83 9.95 -8.48 5.76
C VAL A 83 11.25 -7.85 5.28
N ASN A 84 11.32 -6.53 5.32
CA ASN A 84 12.55 -5.81 5.07
C ASN A 84 13.21 -5.42 6.40
N ARG A 85 14.34 -6.06 6.75
CA ARG A 85 15.05 -5.74 7.99
C ARG A 85 15.48 -4.27 8.07
N ASN A 86 15.72 -3.62 6.93
CA ASN A 86 16.14 -2.22 6.91
C ASN A 86 15.04 -1.27 7.39
N GLU A 87 13.78 -1.70 7.31
CA GLU A 87 12.58 -0.96 7.73
C GLU A 87 12.10 -1.39 9.13
N SER A 88 12.78 -2.32 9.80
CA SER A 88 12.37 -2.76 11.13
C SER A 88 12.66 -1.70 12.19
N GLU A 89 11.68 -1.46 13.07
CA GLU A 89 11.73 -0.41 14.07
C GLU A 89 12.36 -0.86 15.38
N TYR A 90 12.99 0.07 16.09
CA TYR A 90 13.68 -0.21 17.33
C TYR A 90 12.88 0.28 18.53
N ILE A 91 12.39 -0.67 19.33
CA ILE A 91 11.58 -0.41 20.52
C ILE A 91 12.42 -0.63 21.78
N TYR A 92 12.41 0.34 22.68
CA TYR A 92 13.14 0.33 23.95
C TYR A 92 12.18 0.44 25.13
N ALA A 93 12.60 -0.05 26.30
CA ALA A 93 11.92 0.25 27.55
C ALA A 93 12.14 1.73 27.91
N ALA A 94 11.06 2.50 28.10
CA ALA A 94 11.16 3.93 28.37
C ALA A 94 11.92 4.23 29.67
N GLY A 95 11.70 3.42 30.73
CA GLY A 95 12.42 3.57 32.01
C GLY A 95 13.93 3.46 31.87
N ASP A 96 14.40 2.54 31.02
CA ASP A 96 15.82 2.36 30.72
C ASP A 96 16.38 3.59 29.98
N MET A 97 15.63 4.16 29.02
CA MET A 97 16.09 5.30 28.22
C MET A 97 16.09 6.63 28.99
N LYS A 98 15.19 6.83 29.96
CA LYS A 98 15.12 8.05 30.80
C LYS A 98 16.35 8.29 31.66
N SER A 99 16.89 7.20 32.21
CA SER A 99 17.92 7.23 33.25
C SER A 99 19.22 6.56 32.82
N PHE A 100 19.17 5.80 31.72
CA PHE A 100 20.20 4.87 31.33
C PHE A 100 20.61 3.99 32.52
N ALA A 101 19.66 3.41 33.26
CA ALA A 101 19.96 2.66 34.49
C ALA A 101 20.71 1.33 34.24
N GLY A 102 21.63 0.97 35.14
CA GLY A 102 22.32 -0.33 35.09
C GLY A 102 23.67 -0.33 34.35
N ARG A 103 24.40 -1.45 34.44
CA ARG A 103 25.79 -1.57 33.95
C ARG A 103 25.88 -1.44 32.42
N LYS A 104 24.92 -1.99 31.69
CA LYS A 104 24.86 -1.99 30.21
C LYS A 104 24.86 -0.58 29.59
N TYR A 105 24.30 0.43 30.28
CA TYR A 105 24.27 1.83 29.78
C TYR A 105 25.34 2.76 30.37
N SER A 106 26.33 2.23 31.08
CA SER A 106 27.42 3.04 31.67
C SER A 106 28.13 3.94 30.64
N GLY A 107 28.35 3.43 29.42
CA GLY A 107 28.91 4.22 28.32
C GLY A 107 28.05 5.42 27.92
N ARG A 108 26.71 5.26 27.90
CA ARG A 108 25.77 6.34 27.56
C ARG A 108 25.72 7.41 28.63
N ARG A 109 25.65 7.02 29.91
CA ARG A 109 25.75 7.96 31.02
C ARG A 109 27.06 8.75 30.96
N ASN A 110 28.16 8.08 30.63
CA ASN A 110 29.46 8.74 30.49
C ASN A 110 29.49 9.72 29.30
N GLN A 111 28.87 9.38 28.15
CA GLN A 111 28.73 10.30 27.02
C GLN A 111 27.93 11.56 27.39
N VAL A 112 26.78 11.39 28.04
CA VAL A 112 25.94 12.50 28.52
C VAL A 112 26.69 13.38 29.53
N ARG A 113 27.39 12.77 30.50
CA ARG A 113 28.22 13.50 31.47
C ARG A 113 29.37 14.27 30.82
N ARG A 114 30.04 13.67 29.83
CA ARG A 114 31.12 14.34 29.08
C ARG A 114 30.59 15.50 28.25
N PHE A 115 29.44 15.34 27.60
CA PHE A 115 28.76 16.41 26.87
C PHE A 115 28.51 17.60 27.81
N LYS A 116 27.84 17.35 28.96
CA LYS A 116 27.58 18.38 29.97
C LYS A 116 28.81 19.04 30.57
N LYS A 117 29.92 18.30 30.70
CA LYS A 117 31.20 18.88 31.17
C LYS A 117 31.84 19.79 30.12
N ARG A 118 31.72 19.43 28.84
CA ARG A 118 32.29 20.19 27.72
C ARG A 118 31.44 21.41 27.34
N TYR A 119 30.12 21.27 27.48
CA TYR A 119 29.09 22.25 27.13
C TYR A 119 28.23 22.52 28.38
N PRO A 120 28.77 23.27 29.36
CA PRO A 120 28.10 23.46 30.66
C PRO A 120 26.79 24.24 30.56
N ASP A 121 26.69 25.14 29.57
CA ASP A 121 25.52 25.99 29.34
C ASP A 121 24.43 25.28 28.55
N ALA A 122 24.66 24.05 28.11
CA ALA A 122 23.78 23.38 27.17
C ALA A 122 22.46 23.02 27.85
N VAL A 123 21.33 23.50 27.37
CA VAL A 123 20.02 23.23 27.97
C VAL A 123 19.09 22.56 26.98
N LEU A 124 18.40 21.52 27.43
CA LEU A 124 17.25 21.00 26.69
C LEU A 124 16.04 21.83 27.06
N ARG A 125 15.36 22.38 26.06
CA ARG A 125 14.12 23.15 26.24
C ARG A 125 13.12 22.85 25.13
N GLU A 126 11.89 23.32 25.33
CA GLU A 126 10.90 23.33 24.25
C GLU A 126 11.39 24.21 23.11
N TYR A 127 11.14 23.74 21.90
CA TYR A 127 11.38 24.49 20.68
C TYR A 127 10.18 25.40 20.42
N ASP A 128 10.46 26.68 20.18
CA ASP A 128 9.45 27.71 19.93
C ASP A 128 9.73 28.33 18.56
N GLN A 129 8.95 27.95 17.54
CA GLN A 129 9.24 28.32 16.15
C GLN A 129 9.29 29.85 15.92
N PRO A 130 8.34 30.67 16.41
CA PRO A 130 8.46 32.13 16.33
C PRO A 130 9.75 32.69 16.92
N ALA A 131 10.12 32.25 18.13
CA ALA A 131 11.30 32.76 18.83
C ALA A 131 12.62 32.23 18.23
N ASP A 132 12.61 31.00 17.72
CA ASP A 132 13.78 30.29 17.24
C ASP A 132 13.98 30.34 15.71
N HIS A 133 13.10 31.01 14.96
CA HIS A 133 13.12 31.01 13.49
C HIS A 133 14.52 31.22 12.87
N ARG A 134 15.26 32.23 13.34
CA ARG A 134 16.62 32.53 12.86
C ARG A 134 17.66 31.50 13.32
N ARG A 135 17.51 30.94 14.53
CA ARG A 135 18.40 29.90 15.07
C ARG A 135 18.19 28.57 14.34
N LEU A 136 16.95 28.27 13.95
CA LEU A 136 16.60 27.12 13.15
C LEU A 136 17.26 27.18 11.76
N GLN A 137 17.21 28.35 11.10
CA GLN A 137 17.88 28.55 9.80
C GLN A 137 19.39 28.28 9.91
N ARG A 138 20.06 28.90 10.89
CA ARG A 138 21.49 28.67 11.15
C ARG A 138 21.81 27.22 11.50
N PHE A 139 20.95 26.54 12.26
CA PHE A 139 21.12 25.12 12.54
C PHE A 139 21.14 24.30 11.26
N TRP A 140 20.19 24.52 10.35
CA TRP A 140 20.12 23.77 9.09
C TRP A 140 21.30 24.04 8.16
N GLU A 141 21.75 25.29 8.04
CA GLU A 141 22.96 25.65 7.28
C GLU A 141 24.17 24.84 7.79
N ARG A 142 24.40 24.87 9.12
CA ARG A 142 25.50 24.13 9.76
C ARG A 142 25.34 22.62 9.69
N PHE A 143 24.10 22.12 9.71
CA PHE A 143 23.81 20.70 9.62
C PHE A 143 24.14 20.18 8.21
N GLU A 144 23.78 20.95 7.18
CA GLU A 144 24.01 20.61 5.78
C GLU A 144 25.49 20.59 5.39
N ASP A 145 26.31 21.47 5.96
CA ASP A 145 27.77 21.45 5.78
C ASP A 145 28.40 20.09 6.14
N GLY A 146 27.82 19.39 7.13
CA GLY A 146 28.25 18.07 7.57
C GLY A 146 27.43 16.90 6.98
N PHE A 147 26.38 17.18 6.22
CA PHE A 147 25.44 16.19 5.73
C PHE A 147 25.89 15.62 4.39
N LYS A 148 26.21 14.33 4.36
CA LYS A 148 26.47 13.58 3.13
C LYS A 148 25.25 12.75 2.79
N ALA A 149 24.48 13.21 1.81
CA ALA A 149 23.36 12.44 1.28
C ALA A 149 23.85 11.43 0.25
N ASP A 150 23.95 10.17 0.66
CA ASP A 150 24.32 9.08 -0.27
C ASP A 150 23.09 8.51 -1.03
N ALA A 151 21.86 8.85 -0.60
CA ALA A 151 20.61 8.33 -1.16
C ALA A 151 19.54 9.43 -1.33
N PRO A 152 18.72 9.39 -2.41
CA PRO A 152 17.64 10.36 -2.64
C PRO A 152 16.65 10.48 -1.46
N LEU A 153 16.32 9.38 -0.79
CA LEU A 153 15.42 9.37 0.36
C LEU A 153 15.94 10.22 1.52
N ALA A 154 17.26 10.28 1.72
CA ALA A 154 17.86 11.08 2.79
C ALA A 154 17.67 12.59 2.57
N LEU A 155 17.65 13.04 1.31
CA LEU A 155 17.34 14.43 0.95
C LEU A 155 15.87 14.74 1.23
N VAL A 156 14.96 13.84 0.86
CA VAL A 156 13.54 13.97 1.15
C VAL A 156 13.28 14.03 2.65
N GLU A 157 13.91 13.15 3.44
CA GLU A 157 13.78 13.15 4.91
C GLU A 157 14.29 14.46 5.52
N LEU A 158 15.39 15.02 5.00
CA LEU A 158 15.89 16.31 5.46
C LEU A 158 14.92 17.45 5.13
N GLU A 159 14.39 17.48 3.91
CA GLU A 159 13.36 18.45 3.50
C GLU A 159 12.12 18.35 4.40
N LYS A 160 11.65 17.12 4.68
CA LYS A 160 10.53 16.88 5.60
C LYS A 160 10.84 17.28 7.03
N SER A 161 12.07 17.08 7.48
CA SER A 161 12.51 17.54 8.80
C SER A 161 12.43 19.07 8.89
N LYS A 162 12.92 19.78 7.86
CA LYS A 162 12.83 21.25 7.77
C LYS A 162 11.37 21.72 7.77
N GLU A 163 10.52 21.09 6.97
CA GLU A 163 9.08 21.40 6.88
C GLU A 163 8.39 21.27 8.24
N VAL A 164 8.68 20.19 8.98
CA VAL A 164 8.06 19.88 10.27
C VAL A 164 8.46 20.90 11.34
N PHE A 165 9.75 21.23 11.45
CA PHE A 165 10.20 22.25 12.41
C PHE A 165 9.81 23.68 12.01
N ALA A 166 9.54 23.94 10.72
CA ALA A 166 8.97 25.21 10.29
C ALA A 166 7.48 25.35 10.65
N ASN A 167 6.75 24.24 10.82
CA ASN A 167 5.30 24.23 10.99
C ASN A 167 4.82 23.34 12.16
N PRO A 168 5.34 23.49 13.39
CA PRO A 168 5.02 22.58 14.50
C PRO A 168 3.53 22.54 14.85
N HIS A 169 2.82 23.66 14.66
CA HIS A 169 1.37 23.78 14.91
C HIS A 169 0.51 22.86 14.03
N ILE A 170 1.01 22.44 12.87
CA ILE A 170 0.30 21.51 11.96
C ILE A 170 0.46 20.07 12.44
N TYR A 171 1.62 19.75 13.02
CA TYR A 171 2.02 18.38 13.34
C TYR A 171 1.63 17.95 14.76
N GLY A 172 1.49 18.89 15.70
CA GLY A 172 1.21 18.55 17.10
C GLY A 172 2.38 17.81 17.76
N GLY A 173 2.15 17.13 18.88
CA GLY A 173 3.20 16.40 19.59
C GLY A 173 4.22 17.30 20.31
N HIS A 174 5.45 16.81 20.45
CA HIS A 174 6.49 17.43 21.27
C HIS A 174 7.70 17.80 20.42
N PHE A 175 8.05 19.09 20.47
CA PHE A 175 9.24 19.64 19.82
C PHE A 175 10.19 20.17 20.87
N ALA A 176 11.46 19.79 20.76
CA ALA A 176 12.49 20.27 21.65
C ALA A 176 13.82 20.49 20.93
N CYS A 177 14.63 21.34 21.53
CA CYS A 177 15.98 21.63 21.07
C CYS A 177 16.97 21.56 22.23
N VAL A 178 18.24 21.35 21.89
CA VAL A 178 19.35 21.67 22.77
C VAL A 178 19.89 23.02 22.35
N GLU A 179 19.84 23.98 23.25
CA GLU A 179 20.50 25.28 23.12
C GLU A 179 21.86 25.23 23.81
N GLU A 180 22.91 25.72 23.15
CA GLU A 180 24.24 25.93 23.70
C GLU A 180 24.76 27.26 23.17
N ASP A 181 25.22 28.14 24.07
CA ASP A 181 25.72 29.48 23.74
C ASP A 181 24.76 30.28 22.85
N GLY A 182 23.46 30.24 23.18
CA GLY A 182 22.40 30.96 22.45
C GLY A 182 22.05 30.40 21.06
N GLU A 183 22.67 29.29 20.65
CA GLU A 183 22.44 28.62 19.36
C GLU A 183 21.82 27.24 19.53
N ILE A 184 21.04 26.82 18.54
CA ILE A 184 20.50 25.45 18.50
C ILE A 184 21.60 24.50 18.01
N VAL A 185 21.85 23.43 18.75
CA VAL A 185 22.86 22.40 18.40
C VAL A 185 22.25 21.01 18.21
N ALA A 186 21.01 20.81 18.65
CA ALA A 186 20.22 19.62 18.36
C ALA A 186 18.72 19.94 18.34
N LEU A 187 17.97 19.15 17.57
CA LEU A 187 16.52 19.19 17.41
C LEU A 187 15.96 17.78 17.54
N CYS A 188 14.81 17.64 18.19
CA CYS A 188 14.03 16.41 18.11
C CYS A 188 12.53 16.66 18.22
N TYR A 189 11.79 15.86 17.43
CA TYR A 189 10.35 15.86 17.32
C TYR A 189 9.84 14.43 17.53
N GLY A 190 8.80 14.30 18.35
CA GLY A 190 8.17 13.03 18.63
C GLY A 190 6.74 13.20 19.16
N GLU A 191 5.99 12.11 19.16
CA GLU A 191 4.61 12.07 19.62
C GLU A 191 4.38 10.90 20.58
N ILE A 192 3.30 10.97 21.37
CA ILE A 192 2.89 9.90 22.27
C ILE A 192 1.63 9.26 21.71
N VAL A 193 1.69 7.95 21.45
CA VAL A 193 0.56 7.12 21.03
C VAL A 193 0.39 6.01 22.06
N GLY A 194 -0.72 6.02 22.80
CA GLY A 194 -0.95 5.07 23.90
C GLY A 194 0.14 5.17 24.97
N ASP A 195 0.87 4.08 25.21
CA ASP A 195 1.98 4.00 26.16
C ASP A 195 3.38 4.09 25.49
N MET A 196 3.44 4.58 24.25
CA MET A 196 4.65 4.65 23.44
C MET A 196 5.01 6.10 23.06
N LEU A 197 6.25 6.52 23.37
CA LEU A 197 6.85 7.73 22.82
C LEU A 197 7.57 7.39 21.50
N ILE A 198 7.11 7.93 20.39
CA ILE A 198 7.71 7.73 19.06
C ILE A 198 8.57 8.96 18.74
N ILE A 199 9.84 8.74 18.38
CA ILE A 199 10.77 9.81 17.98
C ILE A 199 10.94 9.76 16.47
N HIS A 200 10.30 10.72 15.78
CA HIS A 200 10.30 10.80 14.31
C HIS A 200 11.51 11.52 13.76
N ILE A 201 11.99 12.57 14.44
CA ILE A 201 13.14 13.34 13.99
C ILE A 201 14.10 13.51 15.15
N GLU A 202 15.37 13.18 14.92
CA GLU A 202 16.47 13.49 15.82
C GLU A 202 17.67 13.95 14.98
N LYS A 203 18.01 15.24 15.07
CA LYS A 203 19.12 15.84 14.32
C LYS A 203 20.01 16.62 15.27
N ALA A 204 21.33 16.46 15.16
CA ALA A 204 22.28 17.23 15.95
C ALA A 204 23.53 17.54 15.12
N LEU A 205 24.19 18.65 15.44
CA LEU A 205 25.43 19.05 14.79
C LEU A 205 26.56 18.10 15.22
N VAL A 206 27.20 17.44 14.25
CA VAL A 206 28.27 16.46 14.50
C VAL A 206 29.51 17.07 15.17
N SER A 207 29.67 18.39 15.10
CA SER A 207 30.72 19.14 15.80
C SER A 207 30.53 19.17 17.33
N TYR A 208 29.34 18.84 17.84
CA TYR A 208 29.06 18.75 19.27
C TYR A 208 29.04 17.29 19.73
N GLU A 209 30.21 16.77 20.08
CA GLU A 209 30.37 15.38 20.51
C GLU A 209 29.49 15.07 21.74
N GLY A 210 28.50 14.20 21.56
CA GLY A 210 27.56 13.79 22.61
C GLY A 210 26.18 14.46 22.54
N ALA A 211 25.96 15.39 21.60
CA ALA A 211 24.69 16.12 21.45
C ALA A 211 23.50 15.17 21.20
N TYR A 212 23.68 14.16 20.35
CA TYR A 212 22.66 13.12 20.11
C TYR A 212 22.25 12.39 21.40
N GLN A 213 23.21 11.94 22.21
CA GLN A 213 22.94 11.23 23.46
C GLN A 213 22.25 12.15 24.48
N PHE A 214 22.68 13.41 24.56
CA PHE A 214 22.10 14.41 25.45
C PHE A 214 20.66 14.73 25.03
N MET A 215 20.41 14.99 23.75
CA MET A 215 19.09 15.24 23.20
C MET A 215 18.16 14.04 23.44
N PHE A 216 18.57 12.83 23.04
CA PHE A 216 17.75 11.64 23.16
C PHE A 216 17.33 11.35 24.60
N SER A 217 18.29 11.32 25.54
CA SER A 217 17.97 11.04 26.95
C SER A 217 17.14 12.13 27.60
N GLY A 218 17.43 13.39 27.31
CA GLY A 218 16.67 14.51 27.86
C GLY A 218 15.25 14.58 27.28
N PHE A 219 15.05 14.27 25.99
CA PHE A 219 13.73 14.20 25.36
C PHE A 219 12.86 13.11 26.00
N VAL A 220 13.42 11.90 26.13
CA VAL A 220 12.71 10.79 26.78
C VAL A 220 12.44 11.08 28.26
N ASN A 221 13.35 11.75 28.97
CA ASN A 221 13.15 12.16 30.35
C ASN A 221 12.00 13.17 30.48
N LYS A 222 11.97 14.18 29.60
CA LYS A 222 10.97 15.25 29.62
C LYS A 222 9.58 14.78 29.20
N TYR A 223 9.48 14.03 28.10
CA TYR A 223 8.18 13.69 27.50
C TYR A 223 7.76 12.23 27.69
N GLY A 224 8.69 11.33 27.97
CA GLY A 224 8.37 9.90 28.11
C GLY A 224 7.69 9.53 29.44
N ALA A 225 7.31 10.49 30.28
CA ALA A 225 6.52 10.22 31.49
C ALA A 225 5.22 9.49 31.13
N GLY A 226 4.85 8.44 31.88
CA GLY A 226 3.69 7.60 31.56
C GLY A 226 3.90 6.59 30.42
N CYS A 227 4.89 6.76 29.55
CA CYS A 227 5.20 5.80 28.50
C CYS A 227 5.93 4.57 29.06
N ARG A 228 5.54 3.38 28.58
CA ARG A 228 6.24 2.11 28.80
C ARG A 228 7.33 1.90 27.75
N TYR A 229 7.12 2.40 26.54
CA TYR A 229 8.00 2.16 25.40
C TYR A 229 8.51 3.47 24.77
N VAL A 230 9.67 3.37 24.13
CA VAL A 230 10.19 4.39 23.22
C VAL A 230 10.47 3.73 21.88
N ASN A 231 9.89 4.26 20.80
CA ASN A 231 10.16 3.86 19.43
C ASN A 231 11.07 4.90 18.77
N ARG A 232 12.16 4.45 18.14
CA ARG A 232 13.08 5.33 17.40
C ARG A 232 13.11 5.03 15.90
N GLU A 233 12.07 4.39 15.36
CA GLU A 233 11.91 4.05 13.95
C GLU A 233 13.07 3.19 13.41
N ASP A 234 13.18 3.05 12.08
CA ASP A 234 14.06 2.09 11.40
C ASP A 234 15.49 2.60 11.08
N ASP A 235 16.39 1.71 10.66
CA ASP A 235 17.78 2.08 10.38
C ASP A 235 18.07 2.42 8.91
N VAL A 236 17.06 2.40 8.04
CA VAL A 236 17.14 2.58 6.58
C VAL A 236 18.25 1.77 5.90
N GLY A 237 18.72 0.69 6.52
CA GLY A 237 19.85 -0.11 6.04
C GLY A 237 21.23 0.49 6.32
N SER A 238 21.33 1.64 7.01
CA SER A 238 22.60 2.26 7.36
C SER A 238 23.35 1.46 8.42
N PRO A 239 24.57 0.95 8.14
CA PRO A 239 25.34 0.16 9.11
C PRO A 239 25.68 0.96 10.38
N GLY A 240 25.98 2.26 10.22
CA GLY A 240 26.27 3.16 11.32
C GLY A 240 25.05 3.39 12.21
N LEU A 241 23.89 3.65 11.59
CA LEU A 241 22.64 3.85 12.32
C LEU A 241 22.19 2.57 13.03
N ARG A 242 22.27 1.42 12.35
CA ARG A 242 21.99 0.10 12.94
C ARG A 242 22.86 -0.17 14.16
N LYS A 243 24.18 0.02 14.05
CA LYS A 243 25.10 -0.10 15.19
C LYS A 243 24.71 0.85 16.30
N SER A 244 24.33 2.09 15.96
CA SER A 244 23.94 3.13 16.91
C SER A 244 22.63 2.83 17.64
N LYS A 245 21.66 2.16 17.01
CA LYS A 245 20.39 1.78 17.63
C LYS A 245 20.53 0.50 18.48
N LEU A 246 21.20 -0.53 17.96
CA LEU A 246 21.42 -1.79 18.68
C LEU A 246 22.16 -1.60 20.01
N GLN A 247 23.09 -0.66 20.08
CA GLN A 247 23.86 -0.35 21.29
C GLN A 247 23.04 0.31 22.43
N TYR A 248 21.76 0.61 22.21
CA TYR A 248 20.81 1.01 23.25
C TYR A 248 19.96 -0.18 23.74
N HIS A 249 20.25 -1.40 23.28
CA HIS A 249 19.61 -2.64 23.70
C HIS A 249 18.09 -2.57 23.54
N PRO A 250 17.58 -2.51 22.28
CA PRO A 250 16.15 -2.58 22.04
C PRO A 250 15.58 -3.85 22.70
N ILE A 251 14.40 -3.72 23.30
CA ILE A 251 13.67 -4.85 23.87
C ILE A 251 12.91 -5.62 22.79
N LYS A 252 12.63 -4.96 21.66
CA LYS A 252 12.00 -5.53 20.47
C LYS A 252 12.51 -4.82 19.23
N ILE A 253 12.73 -5.58 18.17
CA ILE A 253 12.86 -5.07 16.81
C ILE A 253 11.54 -5.41 16.14
N GLU A 254 10.70 -4.40 15.92
CA GLU A 254 9.38 -4.58 15.31
C GLU A 254 9.55 -4.69 13.80
N GLU A 255 8.91 -5.69 13.19
CA GLU A 255 9.02 -5.93 11.75
C GLU A 255 7.84 -5.27 11.04
N TYR A 256 8.11 -4.50 10.00
CA TYR A 256 7.09 -4.19 9.01
C TYR A 256 6.93 -5.36 8.06
N ILE A 257 5.73 -5.95 8.07
CA ILE A 257 5.38 -7.07 7.23
C ILE A 257 4.54 -6.56 6.06
N SER A 258 5.05 -6.76 4.86
CA SER A 258 4.31 -6.52 3.62
C SER A 258 3.61 -7.82 3.22
N VAL A 259 2.34 -7.73 2.83
CA VAL A 259 1.55 -8.87 2.38
C VAL A 259 0.99 -8.57 1.00
N ASP A 260 1.29 -9.43 0.02
CA ASP A 260 0.63 -9.41 -1.28
C ASP A 260 -0.46 -10.48 -1.29
N VAL A 261 -1.70 -10.07 -1.53
CA VAL A 261 -2.84 -10.97 -1.71
C VAL A 261 -3.00 -11.20 -3.20
N ASN A 262 -2.62 -12.40 -3.63
CA ASN A 262 -2.50 -12.76 -5.02
C ASN A 262 -3.79 -13.37 -5.54
N THR A 263 -4.14 -13.11 -6.81
CA THR A 263 -5.17 -13.91 -7.48
C THR A 263 -4.59 -15.27 -7.87
N GLU A 264 -5.47 -16.20 -8.21
CA GLU A 264 -5.12 -17.53 -8.70
C GLU A 264 -4.43 -17.49 -10.07
N LEU A 265 -4.44 -16.35 -10.78
CA LEU A 265 -3.68 -16.17 -12.02
C LEU A 265 -2.17 -16.33 -11.83
N THR A 266 -1.66 -16.12 -10.61
CA THR A 266 -0.24 -16.38 -10.27
C THR A 266 0.17 -17.85 -10.42
N ARG A 267 -0.79 -18.78 -10.49
CA ARG A 267 -0.55 -20.21 -10.74
C ARG A 267 -0.24 -20.52 -12.21
N LEU A 268 -0.55 -19.61 -13.13
CA LEU A 268 -0.29 -19.79 -14.55
C LEU A 268 1.18 -19.53 -14.86
N SER A 269 1.88 -20.55 -15.34
CA SER A 269 3.27 -20.44 -15.82
C SER A 269 3.38 -19.85 -17.22
N GLU A 270 2.33 -19.97 -18.02
CA GLU A 270 2.28 -19.49 -19.40
C GLU A 270 0.91 -18.86 -19.71
N PRO A 271 0.85 -17.94 -20.69
CA PRO A 271 -0.43 -17.43 -21.20
C PRO A 271 -1.37 -18.55 -21.65
N PRO A 272 -2.67 -18.46 -21.32
CA PRO A 272 -3.65 -19.45 -21.74
C PRO A 272 -3.85 -19.44 -23.26
N LYS A 273 -4.03 -20.65 -23.82
CA LYS A 273 -4.60 -20.87 -25.14
C LYS A 273 -5.68 -21.94 -25.03
N ILE A 274 -6.94 -21.56 -25.26
CA ILE A 274 -8.10 -22.44 -25.11
C ILE A 274 -8.68 -22.69 -26.50
N GLU A 275 -8.73 -23.95 -26.92
CA GLU A 275 -9.35 -24.34 -28.20
C GLU A 275 -10.72 -24.94 -27.93
N THR A 276 -11.70 -24.54 -28.74
CA THR A 276 -13.09 -25.00 -28.69
C THR A 276 -13.49 -25.56 -30.06
N GLU A 277 -14.76 -25.92 -30.25
CA GLU A 277 -15.23 -26.44 -31.54
C GLU A 277 -15.00 -25.43 -32.68
N ARG A 278 -15.22 -24.13 -32.43
CA ARG A 278 -15.21 -23.10 -33.48
C ARG A 278 -14.26 -21.94 -33.18
N LEU A 279 -13.78 -21.83 -31.94
CA LEU A 279 -13.04 -20.67 -31.45
C LEU A 279 -11.68 -21.04 -30.86
N VAL A 280 -10.76 -20.08 -30.92
CA VAL A 280 -9.52 -20.07 -30.13
C VAL A 280 -9.56 -18.85 -29.21
N LEU A 281 -9.28 -19.06 -27.92
CA LEU A 281 -9.14 -18.00 -26.93
C LEU A 281 -7.67 -17.89 -26.53
N ASP A 282 -7.05 -16.74 -26.78
CA ASP A 282 -5.66 -16.43 -26.41
C ASP A 282 -5.54 -14.98 -25.96
N LEU A 283 -4.36 -14.55 -25.51
CA LEU A 283 -4.16 -13.16 -25.11
C LEU A 283 -4.43 -12.19 -26.27
N ILE A 284 -5.07 -11.06 -25.93
CA ILE A 284 -5.10 -9.88 -26.81
C ILE A 284 -3.66 -9.42 -27.06
N SER A 285 -3.39 -8.92 -28.26
CA SER A 285 -2.08 -8.40 -28.65
C SER A 285 -2.20 -7.18 -29.56
N GLU A 286 -1.07 -6.58 -29.92
CA GLU A 286 -1.02 -5.43 -30.83
C GLU A 286 -1.75 -5.68 -32.17
N ARG A 287 -1.76 -6.93 -32.68
CA ARG A 287 -2.47 -7.28 -33.93
C ARG A 287 -3.99 -7.08 -33.85
N ASP A 288 -4.53 -7.02 -32.64
CA ASP A 288 -5.95 -6.89 -32.39
C ASP A 288 -6.38 -5.43 -32.21
N GLU A 289 -5.43 -4.48 -32.18
CA GLU A 289 -5.66 -3.08 -31.80
C GLU A 289 -6.89 -2.47 -32.50
N GLU A 290 -6.97 -2.58 -33.82
CA GLU A 290 -8.05 -1.96 -34.59
C GLU A 290 -9.42 -2.56 -34.27
N ALA A 291 -9.52 -3.89 -34.28
CA ALA A 291 -10.77 -4.60 -34.00
C ALA A 291 -11.18 -4.46 -32.52
N TYR A 292 -10.20 -4.43 -31.63
CA TYR A 292 -10.42 -4.30 -30.20
C TYR A 292 -10.84 -2.88 -29.81
N ASN A 293 -10.24 -1.86 -30.41
CA ASN A 293 -10.69 -0.46 -30.26
C ASN A 293 -12.12 -0.30 -30.77
N ARG A 294 -12.47 -0.91 -31.90
CA ARG A 294 -13.86 -0.90 -32.41
C ARG A 294 -14.82 -1.53 -31.40
N LEU A 295 -14.43 -2.64 -30.78
CA LEU A 295 -15.23 -3.29 -29.73
C LEU A 295 -15.35 -2.41 -28.48
N CYS A 296 -14.28 -1.75 -28.03
CA CYS A 296 -14.26 -0.93 -26.82
C CYS A 296 -14.96 0.41 -26.95
N LEU A 297 -14.91 1.02 -28.13
CA LEU A 297 -15.44 2.36 -28.40
C LEU A 297 -16.91 2.35 -28.90
N ASP A 298 -17.50 1.17 -29.16
CA ASP A 298 -18.91 1.05 -29.53
C ASP A 298 -19.82 1.34 -28.32
N GLU A 299 -20.22 2.61 -28.16
CA GLU A 299 -21.08 3.07 -27.05
C GLU A 299 -22.44 2.36 -27.02
N GLN A 300 -23.02 2.08 -28.18
CA GLN A 300 -24.33 1.45 -28.27
C GLN A 300 -24.24 0.00 -27.78
N HIS A 301 -23.20 -0.72 -28.19
CA HIS A 301 -22.97 -2.10 -27.78
C HIS A 301 -22.54 -2.19 -26.30
N ASN A 302 -21.72 -1.25 -25.82
CA ASN A 302 -21.17 -1.25 -24.47
C ASN A 302 -22.05 -0.57 -23.42
N ARG A 303 -23.27 -0.12 -23.77
CA ARG A 303 -24.23 0.49 -22.82
C ARG A 303 -24.51 -0.35 -21.55
N TYR A 304 -24.22 -1.66 -21.60
CA TYR A 304 -24.38 -2.61 -20.51
C TYR A 304 -23.08 -3.31 -20.06
N TRP A 305 -21.91 -2.81 -20.48
CA TRP A 305 -20.61 -3.42 -20.16
C TRP A 305 -20.15 -3.15 -18.72
N GLY A 306 -20.66 -2.09 -18.07
CA GLY A 306 -20.40 -1.79 -16.66
C GLY A 306 -19.06 -1.08 -16.39
N TYR A 307 -18.11 -1.15 -17.33
CA TYR A 307 -16.87 -0.36 -17.35
C TYR A 307 -17.00 0.86 -18.28
N ASP A 308 -16.60 2.04 -17.80
CA ASP A 308 -16.49 3.27 -18.59
C ASP A 308 -15.07 3.84 -18.50
N TYR A 309 -14.31 3.69 -19.59
CA TYR A 309 -12.93 4.18 -19.67
C TYR A 309 -12.81 5.70 -19.49
N ARG A 310 -13.89 6.47 -19.67
CA ARG A 310 -13.91 7.93 -19.49
C ARG A 310 -13.71 8.35 -18.05
N GLU A 311 -13.92 7.44 -17.09
CA GLU A 311 -13.57 7.68 -15.69
C GLU A 311 -12.05 7.75 -15.48
N GLN A 312 -11.27 7.17 -16.41
CA GLN A 312 -9.82 7.04 -16.31
C GLN A 312 -9.08 7.90 -17.34
N VAL A 313 -9.69 8.16 -18.49
CA VAL A 313 -9.08 8.91 -19.60
C VAL A 313 -9.95 10.07 -20.03
N THR A 314 -9.39 11.28 -20.00
CA THR A 314 -10.02 12.47 -20.57
C THR A 314 -9.76 12.55 -22.07
N GLY A 315 -10.83 12.58 -22.87
CA GLY A 315 -10.76 12.73 -24.33
C GLY A 315 -10.66 11.39 -25.07
N THR A 316 -10.07 11.40 -26.27
CA THR A 316 -9.88 10.19 -27.08
C THR A 316 -8.68 9.41 -26.53
N PRO A 317 -8.86 8.14 -26.13
CA PRO A 317 -7.74 7.33 -25.66
C PRO A 317 -6.72 7.10 -26.79
N PRO A 318 -5.42 6.96 -26.47
CA PRO A 318 -4.42 6.48 -27.42
C PRO A 318 -4.86 5.17 -28.08
N ARG A 319 -4.45 4.93 -29.33
CA ARG A 319 -4.85 3.73 -30.08
C ARG A 319 -4.43 2.43 -29.38
N ASP A 320 -3.32 2.45 -28.65
CA ASP A 320 -2.79 1.30 -27.94
C ASP A 320 -3.36 1.11 -26.53
N TYR A 321 -4.26 2.00 -26.09
CA TYR A 321 -4.77 2.05 -24.71
C TYR A 321 -5.35 0.73 -24.23
N PHE A 322 -6.40 0.22 -24.89
CA PHE A 322 -7.18 -0.90 -24.35
C PHE A 322 -6.38 -2.21 -24.32
N TRP A 323 -5.60 -2.51 -25.37
CA TRP A 323 -4.84 -3.75 -25.40
C TRP A 323 -3.66 -3.71 -24.43
N ARG A 324 -3.01 -2.54 -24.26
CA ARG A 324 -1.95 -2.39 -23.26
C ARG A 324 -2.49 -2.50 -21.84
N ASP A 325 -3.65 -1.92 -21.58
CA ASP A 325 -4.32 -2.01 -20.28
C ASP A 325 -4.65 -3.48 -19.95
N ALA A 326 -5.26 -4.21 -20.89
CA ALA A 326 -5.54 -5.64 -20.74
C ALA A 326 -4.27 -6.49 -20.50
N ILE A 327 -3.16 -6.17 -21.17
CA ILE A 327 -1.88 -6.84 -20.95
C ILE A 327 -1.28 -6.48 -19.59
N ALA A 328 -1.29 -5.20 -19.21
CA ALA A 328 -0.78 -4.74 -17.91
C ALA A 328 -1.57 -5.38 -16.76
N ASP A 329 -2.88 -5.53 -16.90
CA ASP A 329 -3.74 -6.24 -15.95
C ASP A 329 -3.36 -7.72 -15.79
N TYR A 330 -3.02 -8.39 -16.89
CA TYR A 330 -2.55 -9.78 -16.85
C TYR A 330 -1.14 -9.91 -16.28
N GLU A 331 -0.23 -8.99 -16.60
CA GLU A 331 1.11 -8.92 -16.04
C GLU A 331 1.07 -8.70 -14.53
N ASN A 332 0.15 -7.85 -14.06
CA ASN A 332 -0.13 -7.61 -12.65
C ASN A 332 -1.00 -8.69 -11.99
N LYS A 333 -1.47 -9.68 -12.75
CA LYS A 333 -2.29 -10.80 -12.26
C LYS A 333 -3.59 -10.34 -11.59
N VAL A 334 -4.22 -9.29 -12.08
CA VAL A 334 -5.49 -8.76 -11.55
C VAL A 334 -6.70 -9.05 -12.45
N SER A 335 -6.46 -9.25 -13.74
CA SER A 335 -7.48 -9.61 -14.72
C SER A 335 -6.84 -10.39 -15.88
N LEU A 336 -7.64 -11.21 -16.56
CA LEU A 336 -7.24 -11.98 -17.73
C LEU A 336 -8.26 -11.77 -18.85
N THR A 337 -7.89 -10.96 -19.83
CA THR A 337 -8.69 -10.72 -21.03
C THR A 337 -8.18 -11.55 -22.20
N LEU A 338 -9.05 -12.38 -22.77
CA LEU A 338 -8.76 -13.23 -23.91
C LEU A 338 -9.49 -12.75 -25.16
N ALA A 339 -8.76 -12.64 -26.26
CA ALA A 339 -9.32 -12.49 -27.59
C ALA A 339 -10.12 -13.76 -27.95
N ILE A 340 -11.34 -13.58 -28.41
CA ILE A 340 -12.13 -14.65 -29.02
C ILE A 340 -11.83 -14.63 -30.51
N ARG A 341 -11.28 -15.73 -31.03
CA ARG A 341 -10.91 -15.85 -32.44
C ARG A 341 -11.71 -16.89 -33.18
N ARG A 342 -12.09 -16.59 -34.42
CA ARG A 342 -12.66 -17.55 -35.37
C ARG A 342 -11.84 -17.56 -36.64
N GLY A 343 -11.23 -18.70 -36.98
CA GLY A 343 -10.34 -18.78 -38.15
C GLY A 343 -9.13 -17.84 -38.07
N GLY A 344 -8.69 -17.49 -36.86
CA GLY A 344 -7.60 -16.54 -36.61
C GLY A 344 -8.03 -15.07 -36.48
N GLU A 345 -9.24 -14.71 -36.92
CA GLU A 345 -9.78 -13.36 -36.84
C GLU A 345 -10.34 -13.06 -35.45
N PHE A 346 -10.04 -11.87 -34.90
CA PHE A 346 -10.65 -11.36 -33.67
C PHE A 346 -12.14 -11.08 -33.86
N ILE A 347 -13.00 -11.66 -33.02
CA ILE A 347 -14.46 -11.47 -33.10
C ILE A 347 -15.07 -10.95 -31.79
N GLY A 348 -14.28 -10.80 -30.73
CA GLY A 348 -14.77 -10.40 -29.41
C GLY A 348 -13.76 -10.71 -28.32
N GLU A 349 -14.19 -10.61 -27.07
CA GLU A 349 -13.39 -10.98 -25.92
C GLU A 349 -14.19 -11.74 -24.87
N VAL A 350 -13.47 -12.49 -24.05
CA VAL A 350 -13.94 -13.01 -22.77
C VAL A 350 -12.93 -12.61 -21.70
N VAL A 351 -13.42 -12.15 -20.56
CA VAL A 351 -12.60 -11.64 -19.46
C VAL A 351 -12.88 -12.43 -18.19
N ILE A 352 -11.81 -12.75 -17.46
CA ILE A 352 -11.83 -13.27 -16.09
C ILE A 352 -11.24 -12.18 -15.20
N ASN A 353 -12.09 -11.48 -14.47
CA ASN A 353 -11.72 -10.33 -13.65
C ASN A 353 -12.44 -10.35 -12.30
N GLU A 354 -12.36 -9.24 -11.57
CA GLU A 354 -13.03 -9.04 -10.29
C GLU A 354 -12.88 -10.23 -9.33
N PHE A 355 -11.63 -10.66 -9.14
CA PHE A 355 -11.31 -11.72 -8.17
C PHE A 355 -11.72 -11.29 -6.76
N ASP A 356 -12.27 -12.21 -5.99
CA ASP A 356 -12.63 -11.99 -4.58
C ASP A 356 -11.50 -12.36 -3.59
N TYR A 357 -10.37 -12.82 -4.15
CA TYR A 357 -9.16 -13.30 -3.46
C TYR A 357 -9.41 -14.52 -2.54
N ARG A 358 -10.54 -15.21 -2.76
CA ARG A 358 -11.09 -16.29 -1.93
C ARG A 358 -11.55 -17.48 -2.78
N GLY A 359 -11.06 -17.61 -4.00
CA GLY A 359 -11.38 -18.71 -4.91
C GLY A 359 -12.51 -18.42 -5.90
N SER A 360 -12.93 -17.16 -6.08
CA SER A 360 -13.91 -16.78 -7.11
C SER A 360 -13.46 -15.60 -7.96
N ALA A 361 -13.95 -15.56 -9.20
CA ALA A 361 -13.78 -14.46 -10.14
C ALA A 361 -15.03 -14.26 -11.01
N ASN A 362 -15.21 -13.06 -11.53
CA ASN A 362 -16.27 -12.71 -12.47
C ASN A 362 -15.86 -13.04 -13.91
N LEU A 363 -16.86 -13.43 -14.71
CA LEU A 363 -16.74 -13.63 -16.15
C LEU A 363 -17.54 -12.58 -16.92
N GLY A 364 -16.88 -11.94 -17.87
CA GLY A 364 -17.50 -11.05 -18.85
C GLY A 364 -17.29 -11.56 -20.27
N VAL A 365 -18.23 -11.31 -21.18
CA VAL A 365 -18.08 -11.63 -22.60
C VAL A 365 -18.77 -10.58 -23.46
N ARG A 366 -18.09 -10.15 -24.52
CA ARG A 366 -18.67 -9.28 -25.56
C ARG A 366 -18.18 -9.72 -26.94
N ILE A 367 -19.04 -9.55 -27.93
CA ILE A 367 -18.85 -10.05 -29.30
C ILE A 367 -19.15 -8.90 -30.24
N LEU A 368 -18.28 -8.67 -31.20
CA LEU A 368 -18.48 -7.64 -32.22
C LEU A 368 -19.87 -7.81 -32.89
N PRO A 369 -20.59 -6.71 -33.16
CA PRO A 369 -22.00 -6.75 -33.57
C PRO A 369 -22.31 -7.73 -34.71
N GLU A 370 -21.46 -7.77 -35.73
CA GLU A 370 -21.61 -8.63 -36.92
C GLU A 370 -21.50 -10.15 -36.62
N TYR A 371 -20.95 -10.53 -35.47
CA TYR A 371 -20.78 -11.90 -35.00
C TYR A 371 -21.80 -12.31 -33.92
N THR A 372 -22.66 -11.40 -33.47
CA THR A 372 -23.70 -11.69 -32.47
C THR A 372 -24.78 -12.64 -32.99
N GLY A 373 -25.52 -13.29 -32.07
CA GLY A 373 -26.62 -14.20 -32.42
C GLY A 373 -26.20 -15.58 -32.97
N ARG A 374 -24.89 -15.86 -33.10
CA ARG A 374 -24.36 -17.12 -33.65
C ARG A 374 -23.88 -18.13 -32.59
N GLY A 375 -24.05 -17.78 -31.31
CA GLY A 375 -23.69 -18.62 -30.16
C GLY A 375 -22.23 -18.51 -29.70
N TYR A 376 -21.39 -17.68 -30.34
CA TYR A 376 -19.96 -17.56 -29.97
C TYR A 376 -19.74 -17.06 -28.55
N GLY A 377 -20.53 -16.10 -28.07
CA GLY A 377 -20.42 -15.62 -26.69
C GLY A 377 -20.68 -16.72 -25.66
N ARG A 378 -21.66 -17.61 -25.91
CA ARG A 378 -21.94 -18.75 -25.04
C ARG A 378 -20.79 -19.75 -25.04
N GLU A 379 -20.26 -20.08 -26.21
CA GLU A 379 -19.13 -21.00 -26.38
C GLU A 379 -17.88 -20.48 -25.67
N ALA A 380 -17.51 -19.21 -25.90
CA ALA A 380 -16.36 -18.58 -25.27
C ALA A 380 -16.51 -18.48 -23.75
N LEU A 381 -17.67 -18.02 -23.24
CA LEU A 381 -17.91 -17.93 -21.80
C LEU A 381 -17.88 -19.30 -21.12
N SER A 382 -18.44 -20.33 -21.76
CA SER A 382 -18.44 -21.70 -21.19
C SER A 382 -17.03 -22.27 -21.12
N ALA A 383 -16.22 -22.05 -22.16
CA ALA A 383 -14.82 -22.48 -22.20
C ALA A 383 -13.95 -21.70 -21.18
N ALA A 384 -14.16 -20.39 -21.03
CA ALA A 384 -13.49 -19.58 -20.02
C ALA A 384 -13.87 -20.03 -18.60
N ALA A 385 -15.14 -20.34 -18.35
CA ALA A 385 -15.59 -20.88 -17.07
C ALA A 385 -14.92 -22.22 -16.74
N GLU A 386 -14.83 -23.14 -17.68
CA GLU A 386 -14.14 -24.43 -17.48
C GLU A 386 -12.65 -24.24 -17.24
N TYR A 387 -12.00 -23.34 -17.99
CA TYR A 387 -10.60 -23.01 -17.77
C TYR A 387 -10.38 -22.41 -16.37
N ALA A 388 -11.24 -21.49 -15.95
CA ALA A 388 -11.16 -20.87 -14.63
C ALA A 388 -11.31 -21.88 -13.50
N LEU A 389 -12.29 -22.77 -13.58
CA LEU A 389 -12.57 -23.77 -12.55
C LEU A 389 -11.50 -24.87 -12.51
N TYR A 390 -11.08 -25.39 -13.66
CA TYR A 390 -10.26 -26.62 -13.72
C TYR A 390 -8.79 -26.41 -14.08
N LYS A 391 -8.41 -25.26 -14.65
CA LYS A 391 -7.00 -24.94 -14.98
C LYS A 391 -6.41 -23.85 -14.08
N ILE A 392 -7.15 -22.77 -13.82
CA ILE A 392 -6.75 -21.77 -12.82
C ILE A 392 -6.97 -22.33 -11.40
N GLY A 393 -8.03 -23.13 -11.22
CA GLY A 393 -8.37 -23.76 -9.95
C GLY A 393 -9.16 -22.84 -9.03
N LEU A 394 -10.14 -22.13 -9.59
CA LEU A 394 -11.16 -21.41 -8.82
C LEU A 394 -12.25 -22.39 -8.33
N ASP A 395 -12.80 -22.12 -7.16
CA ASP A 395 -13.92 -22.89 -6.59
C ASP A 395 -15.25 -22.51 -7.27
N SER A 396 -15.37 -21.26 -7.70
CA SER A 396 -16.51 -20.78 -8.46
C SER A 396 -16.16 -19.66 -9.42
N VAL A 397 -17.05 -19.45 -10.40
CA VAL A 397 -17.07 -18.27 -11.25
C VAL A 397 -18.44 -17.61 -11.19
N THR A 398 -18.44 -16.29 -11.19
CA THR A 398 -19.64 -15.47 -11.19
C THR A 398 -19.80 -14.76 -12.52
N ALA A 399 -21.01 -14.30 -12.81
CA ALA A 399 -21.27 -13.37 -13.89
C ALA A 399 -22.51 -12.56 -13.53
N TYR A 400 -22.62 -11.32 -13.99
CA TYR A 400 -23.83 -10.53 -13.80
C TYR A 400 -24.20 -9.76 -15.06
N CYS A 401 -25.49 -9.43 -15.18
CA CYS A 401 -25.97 -8.59 -16.27
C CYS A 401 -27.09 -7.66 -15.81
N TYR A 402 -27.18 -6.48 -16.44
CA TYR A 402 -28.28 -5.55 -16.20
C TYR A 402 -29.65 -6.19 -16.48
N LYS A 403 -30.66 -5.85 -15.69
CA LYS A 403 -32.04 -6.37 -15.88
C LYS A 403 -32.62 -6.07 -17.27
N GLY A 404 -32.21 -4.97 -17.89
CA GLY A 404 -32.60 -4.61 -19.26
C GLY A 404 -31.83 -5.35 -20.38
N ASN A 405 -30.81 -6.13 -20.05
CA ASN A 405 -29.99 -6.84 -21.04
C ASN A 405 -30.47 -8.29 -21.23
N THR A 406 -31.57 -8.43 -21.97
CA THR A 406 -32.20 -9.73 -22.27
C THR A 406 -31.25 -10.70 -22.99
N ALA A 407 -30.32 -10.18 -23.81
CA ALA A 407 -29.37 -11.01 -24.55
C ALA A 407 -28.37 -11.68 -23.59
N SER A 408 -27.74 -10.92 -22.70
CA SER A 408 -26.83 -11.46 -21.68
C SER A 408 -27.58 -12.35 -20.69
N TYR A 409 -28.80 -12.00 -20.28
CA TYR A 409 -29.60 -12.87 -19.40
C TYR A 409 -29.82 -14.26 -20.01
N ARG A 410 -30.21 -14.34 -21.28
CA ARG A 410 -30.39 -15.63 -21.98
C ARG A 410 -29.07 -16.39 -22.11
N LEU A 411 -27.98 -15.68 -22.42
CA LEU A 411 -26.65 -16.28 -22.54
C LEU A 411 -26.22 -16.90 -21.20
N LEU A 412 -26.23 -16.11 -20.12
CA LEU A 412 -25.82 -16.55 -18.79
C LEU A 412 -26.71 -17.68 -18.27
N SER A 413 -28.04 -17.57 -18.42
CA SER A 413 -28.99 -18.62 -18.02
C SER A 413 -28.78 -19.95 -18.77
N SER A 414 -28.11 -19.94 -19.92
CA SER A 414 -27.86 -21.15 -20.73
C SER A 414 -26.60 -21.94 -20.33
N CYS A 415 -25.76 -21.38 -19.46
CA CYS A 415 -24.50 -22.00 -19.04
C CYS A 415 -24.12 -21.77 -17.56
N MET A 416 -24.89 -20.98 -16.82
CA MET A 416 -24.69 -20.69 -15.39
C MET A 416 -26.02 -20.70 -14.64
N LYS A 417 -25.97 -20.92 -13.33
CA LYS A 417 -27.16 -20.93 -12.47
C LYS A 417 -27.45 -19.51 -11.99
N LEU A 418 -28.71 -19.07 -12.08
CA LEU A 418 -29.16 -17.83 -11.45
C LEU A 418 -29.12 -17.99 -9.92
N GLU A 419 -28.38 -17.11 -9.25
CA GLU A 419 -28.16 -17.18 -7.79
C GLU A 419 -28.90 -16.06 -7.06
N GLY A 420 -29.15 -14.92 -7.71
CA GLY A 420 -29.91 -13.82 -7.11
C GLY A 420 -30.09 -12.63 -8.04
N GLU A 421 -30.71 -11.58 -7.53
CA GLU A 421 -30.91 -10.31 -8.21
C GLU A 421 -30.95 -9.15 -7.21
N ASP A 422 -30.61 -7.94 -7.67
CA ASP A 422 -30.85 -6.68 -6.95
C ASP A 422 -31.71 -5.73 -7.81
N GLU A 423 -31.76 -4.44 -7.49
CA GLU A 423 -32.52 -3.47 -8.28
C GLU A 423 -31.98 -3.29 -9.72
N LYS A 424 -30.70 -3.59 -9.97
CA LYS A 424 -30.00 -3.29 -11.22
C LYS A 424 -29.61 -4.54 -12.01
N PHE A 425 -29.24 -5.63 -11.34
CA PHE A 425 -28.55 -6.78 -11.92
C PHE A 425 -29.22 -8.11 -11.59
N TYR A 426 -29.02 -9.07 -12.50
CA TYR A 426 -29.12 -10.50 -12.24
C TYR A 426 -27.73 -11.06 -11.99
N TYR A 427 -27.58 -11.94 -11.00
CA TYR A 427 -26.33 -12.58 -10.61
C TYR A 427 -26.36 -14.08 -10.87
N PHE A 428 -25.32 -14.58 -11.52
CA PHE A 428 -25.16 -15.97 -11.91
C PHE A 428 -23.90 -16.57 -11.31
N GLN A 429 -23.91 -17.87 -11.06
CA GLN A 429 -22.76 -18.61 -10.56
C GLN A 429 -22.63 -19.98 -11.26
N ARG A 430 -21.38 -20.43 -11.45
CA ARG A 430 -21.03 -21.82 -11.74
C ARG A 430 -19.94 -22.25 -10.76
N LYS A 431 -20.07 -23.44 -10.20
CA LYS A 431 -19.09 -24.03 -9.26
C LYS A 431 -18.36 -25.19 -9.95
N ALA A 432 -17.16 -25.51 -9.45
CA ALA A 432 -16.31 -26.60 -9.95
C ALA A 432 -16.97 -27.97 -9.84
#